data_AF-Q1H0S5-F1
#
_entry.id   AF-Q1H0S5-F1
#
_cell.length_a   1.000
_cell.length_b   1.000
_cell.length_c   1.000
_cell.angle_alpha   90.00
_cell.angle_beta   90.00
_cell.angle_gamma   90.00
#
_symmetry.space_group_name_H-M   'P 1'
#
loop_
_entity.id
_entity.type
_entity.pdbx_description
1 polymer ?
#
loop_
_entity_poly.entity_id
_entity_poly.type
_entity_poly.pdbx_seq_one_letter_code
_entity_poly.pdbx_strand_id
1 'polypeptide(L)'
;MASITDILNRHVPKRRQSGAAAIEFAMLFMLFFTLFYALVTYAIVFLLQSSFIYAASEGARSAIAVDPMTSSNVGTAITARVRGTVGNTLAWLPDNIRERVLGDGNSNVMVDMAGNSVTVRVVYPNYITNPVIPILNIPGYGPMLPMPLNLQGNASINLA
;
A
#
# COMPACT_ATOMS: atom_id res chain seq x y z
N MET A 1 -28.73 -33.76 -70.64
CA MET A 1 -27.28 -33.99 -70.38
C MET A 1 -26.76 -32.75 -69.67
N ALA A 2 -26.75 -32.76 -68.34
CA ALA A 2 -26.15 -31.68 -67.56
C ALA A 2 -24.62 -31.85 -67.60
N SER A 3 -23.92 -30.79 -67.99
CA SER A 3 -22.48 -30.79 -68.24
C SER A 3 -21.71 -31.04 -66.95
N ILE A 4 -20.83 -32.05 -66.97
CA ILE A 4 -19.94 -32.45 -65.86
C ILE A 4 -19.00 -31.31 -65.44
N THR A 5 -18.90 -30.24 -66.25
CA THR A 5 -18.12 -29.03 -65.98
C THR A 5 -18.65 -28.16 -64.83
N ASP A 6 -19.89 -28.34 -64.37
CA ASP A 6 -20.49 -27.50 -63.31
C ASP A 6 -20.13 -27.95 -61.88
N ILE A 7 -19.56 -29.14 -61.71
CA ILE A 7 -19.24 -29.72 -60.39
C ILE A 7 -17.88 -29.23 -59.86
N LEU A 8 -17.02 -28.66 -60.71
CA LEU A 8 -15.64 -28.30 -60.33
C LEU A 8 -15.48 -26.87 -59.78
N ASN A 9 -16.51 -26.02 -59.81
CA ASN A 9 -16.39 -24.63 -59.35
C ASN A 9 -16.80 -24.40 -57.88
N ARG A 10 -16.62 -25.40 -57.02
CA ARG A 10 -16.92 -25.26 -55.59
C ARG A 10 -15.77 -24.49 -54.91
N HIS A 11 -15.82 -23.16 -54.99
CA HIS A 11 -14.97 -22.28 -54.20
C HIS A 11 -15.24 -22.55 -52.71
N VAL A 12 -14.38 -23.33 -52.07
CA VAL A 12 -14.42 -23.53 -50.61
C VAL A 12 -14.10 -22.17 -49.99
N PRO A 13 -15.05 -21.51 -49.29
CA PRO A 13 -14.78 -20.20 -48.71
C PRO A 13 -13.66 -20.35 -47.67
N LYS A 14 -12.55 -19.63 -47.87
CA LYS A 14 -11.50 -19.49 -46.84
C LYS A 14 -12.16 -18.92 -45.59
N ARG A 15 -12.35 -19.76 -44.56
CA ARG A 15 -12.76 -19.30 -43.22
C ARG A 15 -11.77 -18.23 -42.78
N ARG A 16 -12.22 -16.98 -42.69
CA ARG A 16 -11.44 -15.92 -42.02
C ARG A 16 -11.24 -16.36 -40.57
N GLN A 17 -9.98 -16.47 -40.14
CA GLN A 17 -9.61 -16.76 -38.75
C GLN A 17 -9.82 -15.50 -37.89
N SER A 18 -11.06 -15.04 -37.79
CA SER A 18 -11.47 -13.96 -36.89
C SER A 18 -11.49 -14.51 -35.46
N GLY A 19 -10.32 -14.51 -34.82
CA GLY A 19 -10.17 -14.98 -33.43
C GLY A 19 -8.72 -15.17 -32.99
N ALA A 20 -7.79 -15.44 -33.91
CA ALA A 20 -6.37 -15.58 -33.58
C ALA A 20 -5.80 -14.30 -32.93
N ALA A 21 -6.11 -13.14 -33.52
CA ALA A 21 -5.71 -11.84 -32.97
C ALA A 21 -6.34 -11.54 -31.59
N ALA A 22 -7.52 -12.09 -31.29
CA ALA A 22 -8.16 -11.90 -29.99
C ALA A 22 -7.45 -12.70 -28.89
N ILE A 23 -6.99 -13.91 -29.20
CA ILE A 23 -6.22 -14.76 -28.26
C ILE A 23 -4.84 -14.15 -28.00
N GLU A 24 -4.17 -13.66 -29.05
CA GLU A 24 -2.89 -12.97 -28.91
C GLU A 24 -3.02 -11.71 -28.03
N PHE A 25 -4.06 -10.90 -28.28
CA PHE A 25 -4.34 -9.73 -27.45
C PHE A 25 -4.66 -10.10 -25.99
N ALA A 26 -5.40 -11.19 -25.74
CA ALA A 26 -5.72 -11.63 -24.39
C ALA A 26 -4.46 -11.97 -23.57
N MET A 27 -3.46 -12.62 -24.19
CA MET A 27 -2.19 -12.93 -23.53
C MET A 27 -1.39 -11.67 -23.19
N LEU A 28 -1.28 -10.73 -24.14
CA LEU A 28 -0.61 -9.45 -23.90
C LEU A 28 -1.33 -8.63 -22.83
N PHE A 29 -2.65 -8.57 -22.90
CA PHE A 29 -3.47 -7.90 -21.90
C PHE A 29 -3.23 -8.47 -20.50
N MET A 30 -3.23 -9.79 -20.33
CA MET A 30 -2.97 -10.44 -19.05
C MET A 30 -1.58 -10.08 -18.50
N LEU A 31 -0.56 -10.08 -19.37
CA LEU A 31 0.81 -9.71 -19.01
C LEU A 31 0.92 -8.24 -18.57
N PHE A 32 0.45 -7.31 -19.41
CA PHE A 32 0.49 -5.87 -19.11
C PHE A 32 -0.36 -5.51 -17.90
N PHE A 33 -1.54 -6.10 -17.77
CA PHE A 33 -2.41 -5.90 -16.62
C PHE A 33 -1.72 -6.33 -15.33
N THR A 34 -1.08 -7.51 -15.31
CA THR A 34 -0.37 -8.01 -14.13
C THR A 34 0.80 -7.09 -13.76
N LEU A 35 1.61 -6.68 -14.74
CA LEU A 35 2.74 -5.78 -14.50
C LEU A 35 2.28 -4.40 -14.01
N PHE A 36 1.26 -3.84 -14.65
CA PHE A 36 0.67 -2.56 -14.24
C PHE A 36 0.11 -2.64 -12.82
N TYR A 37 -0.68 -3.67 -12.54
CA TYR A 37 -1.27 -3.88 -11.22
C TYR A 37 -0.20 -4.02 -10.15
N ALA A 38 0.86 -4.78 -10.42
CA ALA A 38 1.99 -4.92 -9.52
C ALA A 38 2.68 -3.60 -9.24
N LEU A 39 2.96 -2.83 -10.28
CA LEU A 39 3.63 -1.53 -10.16
C LEU A 39 2.80 -0.57 -9.31
N VAL A 40 1.50 -0.42 -9.60
CA VAL A 40 0.60 0.45 -8.83
C VAL A 40 0.49 -0.03 -7.39
N THR A 41 0.37 -1.34 -7.17
CA THR A 41 0.26 -1.91 -5.83
C THR A 41 1.49 -1.63 -4.98
N TYR A 42 2.69 -1.90 -5.50
CA TYR A 42 3.92 -1.61 -4.78
C TYR A 42 4.18 -0.12 -4.62
N ALA A 43 3.81 0.71 -5.59
CA ALA A 43 3.95 2.17 -5.48
C ALA A 43 3.16 2.70 -4.28
N ILE A 44 1.93 2.23 -4.07
CA ILE A 44 1.09 2.66 -2.94
C ILE A 44 1.60 2.08 -1.62
N VAL A 45 1.98 0.80 -1.58
CA VAL A 45 2.57 0.19 -0.37
C VAL A 45 3.83 0.94 0.05
N PHE A 46 4.70 1.25 -0.91
CA PHE A 46 5.91 2.03 -0.68
C PHE A 46 5.59 3.44 -0.21
N LEU A 47 4.64 4.13 -0.87
CA LEU A 47 4.17 5.45 -0.46
C LEU A 47 3.69 5.47 1.00
N LEU A 48 2.89 4.48 1.40
CA LEU A 48 2.42 4.35 2.78
C LEU A 48 3.58 4.16 3.76
N GLN A 49 4.50 3.25 3.44
CA GLN A 49 5.67 3.00 4.28
C GLN A 49 6.55 4.26 4.42
N SER A 50 6.83 4.95 3.32
CA SER A 50 7.56 6.21 3.32
C SER A 50 6.83 7.29 4.12
N SER A 51 5.50 7.37 4.03
CA SER A 51 4.68 8.31 4.80
C SER A 51 4.74 8.03 6.30
N PHE A 52 4.74 6.75 6.70
CA PHE A 52 4.89 6.37 8.11
C PHE A 52 6.28 6.70 8.66
N ILE A 53 7.33 6.48 7.87
CA ILE A 53 8.70 6.88 8.25
C ILE A 53 8.78 8.41 8.39
N TYR A 54 8.22 9.15 7.43
CA TYR A 54 8.18 10.60 7.47
C TYR A 54 7.41 11.12 8.70
N ALA A 55 6.22 10.57 8.96
CA ALA A 55 5.42 10.93 10.12
C ALA A 55 6.12 10.59 11.45
N ALA A 56 6.77 9.42 11.54
CA ALA A 56 7.55 9.05 12.72
C ALA A 56 8.73 10.01 12.95
N SER A 57 9.43 10.43 11.89
CA SER A 57 10.53 11.40 11.96
C SER A 57 10.05 12.77 12.43
N GLU A 58 8.95 13.27 11.87
CA GLU A 58 8.38 14.55 12.26
C GLU A 58 7.82 14.51 13.69
N GLY A 59 7.19 13.38 14.07
CA GLY A 59 6.80 13.10 15.44
C GLY A 59 7.98 13.17 16.40
N ALA A 60 9.06 12.43 16.11
CA ALA A 60 10.27 12.41 16.93
C ALA A 60 10.87 13.83 17.07
N ARG A 61 10.97 14.59 15.97
CA ARG A 61 11.44 15.98 16.00
C ARG A 61 10.57 16.87 16.89
N SER A 62 9.25 16.70 16.83
CA SER A 62 8.32 17.48 17.65
C SER A 62 8.46 17.23 19.16
N ALA A 63 9.09 16.11 19.57
CA ALA A 63 9.38 15.82 20.98
C ALA A 63 10.37 16.82 21.60
N ILE A 64 11.33 17.32 20.82
CA ILE A 64 12.36 18.28 21.29
C ILE A 64 11.73 19.64 21.65
N ALA A 65 10.60 19.99 21.01
CA ALA A 65 9.93 21.25 21.25
C ALA A 65 9.16 21.29 22.59
N VAL A 66 9.14 20.19 23.35
CA VAL A 66 8.48 20.15 24.66
C VAL A 66 9.44 20.70 25.72
N ASP A 67 9.01 21.80 26.36
CA ASP A 67 9.77 22.40 27.45
C ASP A 67 9.57 21.62 28.76
N PRO A 68 10.66 21.08 29.36
CA PRO A 68 10.58 20.34 30.61
C PRO A 68 10.27 21.21 31.83
N MET A 69 10.49 22.53 31.77
CA MET A 69 10.30 23.43 32.91
C MET A 69 8.83 23.82 33.14
N THR A 70 8.01 23.76 32.09
CA THR A 70 6.58 24.12 32.12
C THR A 70 5.65 22.92 32.27
N SER A 71 6.19 21.70 32.17
CA SER A 71 5.42 20.46 32.13
C SER A 71 5.51 19.70 33.46
N SER A 72 4.40 19.48 34.14
CA SER A 72 4.34 18.65 35.37
C SER A 72 4.69 17.17 35.12
N ASN A 73 4.46 16.68 33.90
CA ASN A 73 4.87 15.37 33.43
C ASN A 73 5.37 15.46 31.98
N VAL A 74 6.69 15.61 31.81
CA VAL A 74 7.35 15.77 30.52
C VAL A 74 7.07 14.60 29.57
N GLY A 75 7.06 13.35 30.07
CA GLY A 75 6.82 12.17 29.24
C GLY A 75 5.41 12.13 28.64
N THR A 76 4.41 12.56 29.40
CA THR A 76 3.02 12.68 28.91
C THR A 76 2.90 13.80 27.88
N ALA A 77 3.54 14.95 28.13
CA ALA A 77 3.56 16.07 27.19
C ALA A 77 4.24 15.71 25.86
N ILE A 78 5.38 15.00 25.91
CA ILE A 78 6.07 14.45 24.72
C ILE A 78 5.14 13.51 23.96
N THR A 79 4.54 12.54 24.66
CA THR A 79 3.67 11.54 24.01
C THR A 79 2.47 12.21 23.33
N ALA A 80 1.81 13.15 24.00
CA ALA A 80 0.70 13.91 23.44
C ALA A 80 1.12 14.74 22.21
N ARG A 81 2.26 15.43 22.29
CA ARG A 81 2.80 16.24 21.19
C ARG A 81 3.16 15.38 19.99
N VAL A 82 3.89 14.30 20.19
CA VAL A 82 4.29 13.34 19.15
C VAL A 82 3.05 12.76 18.47
N ARG A 83 2.08 12.27 19.25
CA ARG A 83 0.82 11.71 18.73
C ARG A 83 0.02 12.72 17.92
N GLY A 84 -0.05 13.97 18.37
CA GLY A 84 -0.70 15.05 17.63
C GLY A 84 0.00 15.35 16.30
N THR A 85 1.32 15.47 16.31
CA THR A 85 2.13 15.71 15.10
C THR A 85 1.97 14.57 14.09
N VAL A 86 2.12 13.31 14.52
CA VAL A 86 1.95 12.13 13.65
C VAL A 86 0.55 12.09 13.05
N GLY A 87 -0.49 12.36 13.85
CA GLY A 87 -1.87 12.38 13.36
C GLY A 87 -2.11 13.46 12.32
N ASN A 88 -1.55 14.66 12.51
CA ASN A 88 -1.63 15.74 11.54
C ASN A 88 -0.89 15.40 10.24
N THR A 89 0.30 14.80 10.33
CA THR A 89 1.08 14.39 9.15
C THR A 89 0.36 13.31 8.35
N LEU A 90 -0.40 12.43 9.00
CA LEU A 90 -1.15 11.35 8.37
C LEU A 90 -2.63 11.71 8.11
N ALA A 91 -3.01 12.98 8.24
CA ALA A 91 -4.40 13.43 8.05
C ALA A 91 -4.91 13.23 6.61
N TRP A 92 -4.01 13.09 5.63
CA TRP A 92 -4.34 12.82 4.23
C TRP A 92 -4.88 11.40 3.99
N LEU A 93 -4.65 10.47 4.92
CA LEU A 93 -5.13 9.10 4.80
C LEU A 93 -6.67 9.05 4.85
N PRO A 94 -7.31 8.19 4.04
CA PRO A 94 -8.74 7.91 4.18
C PRO A 94 -9.10 7.43 5.59
N ASP A 95 -10.27 7.79 6.08
CA ASP A 95 -10.69 7.55 7.47
C ASP A 95 -10.57 6.08 7.90
N ASN A 96 -11.02 5.16 7.06
CA ASN A 96 -10.96 3.71 7.32
C ASN A 96 -9.52 3.18 7.49
N ILE A 97 -8.55 3.83 6.85
CA ILE A 97 -7.12 3.48 6.96
C ILE A 97 -6.51 4.20 8.16
N ARG A 98 -6.83 5.49 8.30
CA ARG A 98 -6.33 6.35 9.37
C ARG A 98 -6.71 5.82 10.74
N GLU A 99 -7.95 5.41 10.95
CA GLU A 99 -8.42 4.82 12.22
C GLU A 99 -7.67 3.55 12.59
N ARG A 100 -7.31 2.70 11.62
CA ARG A 100 -6.54 1.48 11.89
C ARG A 100 -5.10 1.77 12.27
N VAL A 101 -4.49 2.76 11.64
CA VAL A 101 -3.09 3.14 11.87
C VAL A 101 -2.94 3.96 13.16
N LEU A 102 -3.85 4.91 13.39
CA LEU A 102 -3.74 5.87 14.50
C LEU A 102 -4.54 5.45 15.72
N GLY A 103 -5.66 4.75 15.58
CA GLY A 103 -6.59 4.48 16.68
C GLY A 103 -7.28 5.73 17.20
N ASP A 104 -8.10 5.58 18.24
CA ASP A 104 -8.76 6.70 18.89
C ASP A 104 -7.73 7.64 19.54
N GLY A 105 -7.86 8.94 19.31
CA GLY A 105 -6.92 9.94 19.81
C GLY A 105 -5.44 9.70 19.45
N ASN A 106 -5.17 9.01 18.33
CA ASN A 106 -3.82 8.62 17.88
C ASN A 106 -3.09 7.67 18.85
N SER A 107 -3.83 6.88 19.63
CA SER A 107 -3.29 5.98 20.66
C SER A 107 -2.36 4.88 20.14
N ASN A 108 -2.52 4.46 18.88
CA ASN A 108 -1.74 3.37 18.28
C ASN A 108 -0.32 3.80 17.88
N VAL A 109 -0.04 5.10 17.85
CA VAL A 109 1.32 5.61 17.67
C VAL A 109 2.12 5.25 18.92
N MET A 110 3.16 4.44 18.73
CA MET A 110 4.03 3.98 19.79
C MET A 110 5.14 5.02 20.00
N VAL A 111 5.26 5.51 21.22
CA VAL A 111 6.30 6.44 21.64
C VAL A 111 7.06 5.77 22.76
N ASP A 112 8.30 5.40 22.51
CA ASP A 112 9.20 4.77 23.47
C ASP A 112 10.28 5.77 23.88
N MET A 113 10.47 5.91 25.18
CA MET A 113 11.41 6.86 25.78
C MET A 113 12.45 6.07 26.56
N ALA A 114 13.68 6.02 26.04
CA ALA A 114 14.78 5.27 26.63
C ALA A 114 15.96 6.21 26.88
N GLY A 115 16.21 6.51 28.15
CA GLY A 115 17.22 7.50 28.55
C GLY A 115 16.91 8.87 27.95
N ASN A 116 17.82 9.37 27.11
CA ASN A 116 17.68 10.65 26.42
C ASN A 116 17.21 10.49 24.97
N SER A 117 16.68 9.33 24.58
CA SER A 117 16.21 9.07 23.22
C SER A 117 14.70 8.83 23.18
N VAL A 118 14.05 9.43 22.17
CA VAL A 118 12.64 9.19 21.84
C VAL A 118 12.58 8.41 20.54
N THR A 119 11.94 7.24 20.58
CA THR A 119 11.67 6.40 19.41
C THR A 119 10.18 6.42 19.11
N VAL A 120 9.83 6.82 17.89
CA VAL A 120 8.46 6.87 17.41
C VAL A 120 8.25 5.77 16.38
N ARG A 121 7.18 5.01 16.52
CA ARG A 121 6.79 3.95 15.58
C ARG A 121 5.32 4.07 15.21
N VAL A 122 5.07 4.01 13.91
CA VAL A 122 3.74 3.97 13.29
C VAL A 122 3.59 2.62 12.61
N VAL A 123 2.49 1.93 12.87
CA VAL A 123 2.23 0.58 12.36
C VAL A 123 0.83 0.51 11.78
N TYR A 124 0.72 -0.03 10.56
CA TYR A 124 -0.51 -0.58 10.02
C TYR A 124 -0.52 -2.09 10.30
N PRO A 125 -1.32 -2.56 11.27
CA PRO A 125 -1.36 -3.97 11.63
C PRO A 125 -2.20 -4.79 10.64
N ASN A 126 -1.77 -6.03 10.41
CA ASN A 126 -2.51 -7.04 9.63
C ASN A 126 -2.95 -6.54 8.25
N TYR A 127 -2.00 -6.00 7.48
CA TYR A 127 -2.28 -5.44 6.16
C TYR A 127 -2.95 -6.45 5.22
N ILE A 128 -2.60 -7.73 5.32
CA ILE A 128 -3.14 -8.81 4.48
C ILE A 128 -4.66 -8.98 4.63
N THR A 129 -5.23 -8.78 5.82
CA THR A 129 -6.68 -8.97 6.05
C THR A 129 -7.49 -7.72 5.73
N ASN A 130 -6.85 -6.56 5.66
CA ASN A 130 -7.48 -5.27 5.38
C ASN A 130 -6.55 -4.45 4.49
N PRO A 131 -6.31 -4.90 3.24
CA PRO A 131 -5.34 -4.24 2.40
C PRO A 131 -5.94 -2.96 1.81
N VAL A 132 -5.12 -1.92 1.64
CA VAL A 132 -5.55 -0.66 1.00
C VAL A 132 -5.91 -0.90 -0.46
N ILE A 133 -5.26 -1.90 -1.08
CA ILE A 133 -5.51 -2.34 -2.44
C ILE A 133 -5.95 -3.80 -2.40
N PRO A 134 -7.03 -4.18 -3.09
CA PRO A 134 -7.49 -5.56 -3.13
C PRO A 134 -6.36 -6.55 -3.44
N ILE A 135 -6.32 -7.68 -2.75
CA ILE A 135 -5.39 -8.76 -3.11
C ILE A 135 -6.03 -9.53 -4.25
N LEU A 136 -5.33 -9.63 -5.38
CA LEU A 136 -5.76 -10.44 -6.50
C LEU A 136 -5.15 -11.84 -6.38
N ASN A 137 -6.02 -12.85 -6.27
CA ASN A 137 -5.60 -14.24 -6.21
C ASN A 137 -5.67 -14.85 -7.61
N ILE A 138 -4.57 -15.47 -8.03
CA ILE A 138 -4.52 -16.27 -9.25
C ILE A 138 -5.00 -17.68 -8.88
N PRO A 139 -6.05 -18.20 -9.56
CA PRO A 139 -6.51 -19.57 -9.33
C PRO A 139 -5.35 -20.57 -9.45
N GLY A 140 -5.15 -21.39 -8.42
CA GLY A 140 -4.08 -22.40 -8.38
C GLY A 140 -2.69 -21.91 -7.94
N TYR A 141 -2.42 -20.60 -7.93
CA TYR A 141 -1.10 -20.03 -7.61
C TYR A 141 -1.08 -19.08 -6.40
N GLY A 142 -2.25 -18.74 -5.84
CA GLY A 142 -2.34 -17.90 -4.64
C GLY A 142 -2.31 -16.40 -4.95
N PRO A 143 -1.98 -15.53 -3.98
CA PRO A 143 -1.93 -14.09 -4.21
C PRO A 143 -0.86 -13.76 -5.25
N MET A 144 -1.19 -12.88 -6.20
CA MET A 144 -0.27 -12.52 -7.29
C MET A 144 1.04 -11.88 -6.80
N LEU A 145 1.02 -11.27 -5.61
CA LEU A 145 2.14 -10.52 -5.06
C LEU A 145 2.31 -10.83 -3.57
N PRO A 146 3.55 -11.09 -3.11
CA PRO A 146 3.83 -11.20 -1.68
C PRO A 146 3.70 -9.83 -1.02
N MET A 147 2.95 -9.77 0.07
CA MET A 147 2.75 -8.57 0.88
C MET A 147 3.24 -8.82 2.31
N PRO A 148 3.85 -7.83 2.96
CA PRO A 148 4.24 -7.95 4.36
C PRO A 148 3.01 -8.04 5.26
N LEU A 149 3.14 -8.75 6.38
CA LEU A 149 2.06 -8.88 7.37
C LEU A 149 1.67 -7.52 7.99
N ASN A 150 2.65 -6.66 8.22
CA ASN A 150 2.48 -5.31 8.75
C ASN A 150 3.24 -4.29 7.89
N LEU A 151 2.69 -3.09 7.72
CA LEU A 151 3.43 -1.94 7.19
C LEU A 151 3.82 -1.05 8.35
N GLN A 152 5.08 -0.63 8.43
CA GLN A 152 5.56 0.16 9.56
C GLN A 152 6.62 1.18 9.16
N GLY A 153 6.66 2.28 9.90
CA GLY A 153 7.70 3.30 9.86
C GLY A 153 8.19 3.62 11.28
N ASN A 154 9.50 3.79 11.44
CA ASN A 154 10.14 4.09 12.71
C ASN A 154 11.19 5.19 12.57
N ALA A 155 11.32 6.02 13.60
CA ALA A 155 12.36 7.02 13.73
C ALA A 155 12.79 7.16 15.19
N SER A 156 14.06 7.47 15.43
CA SER A 156 14.60 7.70 16.76
C SER A 156 15.43 8.97 16.77
N ILE A 157 15.32 9.77 17.83
CA ILE A 157 16.09 10.99 18.02
C ILE A 157 16.63 11.04 19.45
N ASN A 158 17.84 11.58 19.61
CA ASN A 158 18.44 11.85 20.91
C ASN A 158 18.18 13.33 21.28
N LEU A 159 17.80 13.58 22.53
CA LEU A 159 17.39 14.87 23.10
C LEU A 159 18.58 15.61 23.75
N ALA A 160 19.82 15.22 23.42
CA ALA A 160 21.04 15.72 24.08
C ALA A 160 21.47 17.09 23.56
#